data_AF-A0A9J7EH46-F1
#
_entry.id   AF-A0A9J7EH46-F1
#
_cell.length_a   1.000
_cell.length_b   1.000
_cell.length_c   1.000
_cell.angle_alpha   90.00
_cell.angle_beta   90.00
_cell.angle_gamma   90.00
#
_symmetry.space_group_name_H-M   'P 1'
#
loop_
_entity.id
_entity.type
_entity.pdbx_description
1 polymer ?
#
loop_
_entity_poly.entity_id
_entity_poly.type
_entity_poly.pdbx_seq_one_letter_code
_entity_poly.pdbx_strand_id
1 'polypeptide(L)'
;MASISTKPALVTLRQLLSELRKQGSSSKLAENQMVQYIFREYRKYQTTDQQLCKAADEMHFRAKSYYDYLHHSRRYKEINAEFKGKGERSVEETARMVGFKMPHEPK
;
A
#
# COMPACT_ATOMS: atom_id res chain seq x y z
N MET A 1 26.01 -11.32 -7.40
CA MET A 1 24.54 -11.28 -7.21
C MET A 1 24.23 -11.83 -5.82
N ALA A 2 24.17 -10.98 -4.79
CA ALA A 2 24.12 -11.44 -3.39
C ALA A 2 22.69 -11.90 -3.04
N SER A 3 22.55 -13.18 -2.67
CA SER A 3 21.27 -13.85 -2.40
C SER A 3 20.69 -13.47 -1.04
N ILE A 4 19.54 -12.81 -1.03
CA ILE A 4 18.75 -12.56 0.19
C ILE A 4 18.35 -13.93 0.76
N SER A 5 18.94 -14.30 1.89
CA SER A 5 19.10 -15.70 2.29
C SER A 5 17.85 -16.34 2.93
N THR A 6 16.90 -15.55 3.45
CA THR A 6 15.70 -16.10 4.12
C THR A 6 14.43 -15.93 3.26
N LYS A 7 13.73 -17.05 3.00
CA LYS A 7 12.45 -17.10 2.27
C LYS A 7 11.42 -16.05 2.76
N PRO A 8 11.18 -15.85 4.07
CA PRO A 8 10.19 -14.85 4.52
C PRO A 8 10.61 -13.40 4.24
N ALA A 9 11.87 -13.04 4.42
CA ALA A 9 12.36 -11.68 4.16
C ALA A 9 12.22 -11.28 2.68
N LEU A 10 12.47 -12.24 1.78
CA LEU A 10 12.23 -12.07 0.35
C LEU A 10 10.76 -11.82 -0.01
N VAL A 11 9.84 -12.54 0.65
CA VAL A 11 8.40 -12.40 0.41
C VAL A 11 7.94 -11.01 0.85
N THR A 12 8.30 -10.59 2.06
CA THR A 12 7.94 -9.25 2.59
C THR A 12 8.54 -8.14 1.73
N LEU A 13 9.79 -8.27 1.28
CA LEU A 13 10.40 -7.31 0.37
C LEU A 13 9.62 -7.20 -0.95
N ARG A 14 9.23 -8.32 -1.56
CA ARG A 14 8.43 -8.32 -2.79
C ARG A 14 7.06 -7.70 -2.60
N GLN A 15 6.41 -7.99 -1.47
CA GLN A 15 5.10 -7.43 -1.11
C GLN A 15 5.19 -5.90 -0.91
N LEU A 16 6.20 -5.44 -0.19
CA LEU A 16 6.50 -4.02 0.00
C LEU A 16 6.73 -3.30 -1.33
N LEU A 17 7.55 -3.87 -2.21
CA LEU A 17 7.80 -3.33 -3.55
C LEU A 17 6.53 -3.31 -4.42
N SER A 18 5.65 -4.30 -4.26
CA SER A 18 4.36 -4.33 -4.95
C SER A 18 3.44 -3.19 -4.49
N GLU A 19 3.34 -2.92 -3.20
CA GLU A 19 2.53 -1.79 -2.69
C GLU A 19 3.14 -0.44 -3.08
N LEU A 20 4.47 -0.29 -3.06
CA LEU A 20 5.13 0.92 -3.56
C LEU A 20 4.86 1.16 -5.05
N ARG A 21 4.78 0.10 -5.85
CA ARG A 21 4.38 0.21 -7.27
C ARG A 21 2.93 0.64 -7.44
N LYS A 22 2.02 0.19 -6.57
CA LYS A 22 0.59 0.57 -6.62
C LYS A 22 0.35 2.02 -6.19
N GLN A 23 1.22 2.56 -5.34
CA GLN A 23 1.08 3.93 -4.83
C GLN A 23 1.87 4.97 -5.65
N GLY A 24 2.98 4.57 -6.28
CA GLY A 24 3.82 5.45 -7.08
C GLY A 24 3.31 5.62 -8.50
N SER A 25 3.39 6.84 -9.03
CA SER A 25 3.10 7.18 -10.43
C SER A 25 4.30 6.97 -11.38
N SER A 26 5.48 6.62 -10.84
CA SER A 26 6.70 6.50 -11.64
C SER A 26 6.75 5.18 -12.42
N SER A 27 7.07 5.28 -13.71
CA SER A 27 7.22 4.15 -14.63
C SER A 27 8.38 3.22 -14.25
N LYS A 28 9.36 3.71 -13.50
CA LYS A 28 10.55 2.94 -13.12
C LYS A 28 10.68 2.81 -11.60
N LEU A 29 10.37 1.61 -11.10
CA LEU A 29 10.49 1.26 -9.69
C LEU A 29 11.94 1.40 -9.17
N ALA A 30 12.94 1.20 -10.04
CA ALA A 30 14.36 1.31 -9.69
C ALA A 30 14.82 2.75 -9.42
N GLU A 31 14.15 3.75 -9.99
CA GLU A 31 14.49 5.17 -9.79
C GLU A 31 13.80 5.75 -8.54
N ASN A 32 12.90 4.99 -7.91
CA ASN A 32 12.26 5.41 -6.68
C ASN A 32 13.26 5.39 -5.50
N GLN A 33 13.49 6.56 -4.91
CA GLN A 33 14.41 6.73 -3.78
C GLN A 33 14.08 5.81 -2.59
N MET A 34 12.80 5.52 -2.36
CA MET A 34 12.37 4.62 -1.28
C MET A 34 12.82 3.20 -1.53
N VAL A 35 12.73 2.74 -2.78
CA VAL A 35 13.14 1.40 -3.20
C VAL A 35 14.66 1.23 -3.02
N GLN A 36 15.44 2.23 -3.44
CA GLN A 36 16.89 2.26 -3.24
C GLN A 36 17.27 2.22 -1.75
N TYR A 37 16.56 2.98 -0.91
CA TYR A 37 16.75 2.97 0.54
C TYR A 37 16.49 1.58 1.14
N ILE A 38 15.36 0.95 0.78
CA ILE A 38 14.98 -0.38 1.27
C ILE A 38 16.04 -1.42 0.88
N PHE A 39 16.48 -1.42 -0.37
CA PHE A 39 17.53 -2.35 -0.81
C PHE A 39 18.85 -2.15 -0.05
N ARG A 40 19.22 -0.90 0.23
CA ARG A 40 20.43 -0.59 1.01
C ARG A 40 20.33 -1.10 2.44
N GLU A 41 19.20 -0.89 3.11
CA GLU A 41 18.99 -1.39 4.48
C GLU A 41 18.97 -2.92 4.52
N TYR A 42 18.27 -3.58 3.60
CA TYR A 42 18.26 -5.05 3.54
C TYR A 42 19.66 -5.64 3.34
N ARG A 43 20.50 -4.99 2.52
CA ARG A 43 21.89 -5.41 2.30
C ARG A 43 22.78 -5.16 3.52
N LYS A 44 22.55 -4.07 4.26
CA LYS A 44 23.31 -3.73 5.48
C LYS A 44 23.18 -4.80 6.56
N TYR A 45 21.99 -5.37 6.74
CA TYR A 45 21.72 -6.38 7.78
C TYR A 45 21.85 -7.84 7.29
N GLN A 46 22.38 -8.07 6.07
CA GLN A 46 22.45 -9.41 5.46
C GLN A 46 23.63 -10.28 5.92
N THR A 47 24.74 -9.67 6.36
CA THR A 47 26.03 -10.39 6.55
C THR A 47 26.67 -10.21 7.93
N THR A 48 25.89 -9.88 8.96
CA THR A 48 26.44 -9.72 10.32
C THR A 48 26.44 -11.07 11.03
N ASP A 49 27.59 -11.73 11.01
CA ASP A 49 27.79 -13.04 11.64
C ASP A 49 28.27 -12.89 13.09
N GLN A 50 28.12 -13.97 13.87
CA GLN A 50 28.39 -14.15 15.31
C GLN A 50 27.12 -14.04 16.20
N GLN A 51 26.31 -15.11 16.15
CA GLN A 51 25.27 -15.50 17.13
C GLN A 51 23.93 -14.74 17.08
N LEU A 52 22.99 -15.21 16.21
CA LEU A 52 21.55 -14.91 16.18
C LEU A 52 21.18 -13.41 16.08
N CYS A 53 21.39 -12.84 14.89
CA CYS A 53 21.24 -11.42 14.64
C CYS A 53 19.78 -10.93 14.76
N LYS A 54 19.35 -10.57 15.98
CA LYS A 54 18.10 -9.86 16.29
C LYS A 54 17.84 -8.69 15.34
N ALA A 55 18.90 -8.03 14.86
CA ALA A 55 18.82 -6.93 13.91
C ALA A 55 18.21 -7.32 12.55
N ALA A 56 18.43 -8.55 12.06
CA ALA A 56 17.82 -9.04 10.82
C ALA A 56 16.31 -9.29 11.00
N ASP A 57 15.92 -9.84 12.15
CA ASP A 57 14.51 -10.05 12.50
C ASP A 57 13.80 -8.71 12.76
N GLU A 58 14.46 -7.77 13.45
CA GLU A 58 13.99 -6.40 13.63
C GLU A 58 13.82 -5.69 12.28
N MET A 59 14.76 -5.88 11.34
CA MET A 59 14.65 -5.33 9.99
C MET A 59 13.46 -5.95 9.23
N HIS A 60 13.28 -7.26 9.33
CA HIS A 60 12.13 -7.95 8.73
C HIS A 60 10.81 -7.46 9.32
N PHE A 61 10.74 -7.32 10.64
CA PHE A 61 9.58 -6.80 11.36
C PHE A 61 9.27 -5.36 10.93
N ARG A 62 10.27 -4.48 10.87
CA ARG A 62 10.10 -3.11 10.36
C ARG A 62 9.56 -3.09 8.94
N ALA A 63 10.13 -3.91 8.05
CA ALA A 63 9.66 -4.01 6.67
C ALA A 63 8.21 -4.49 6.58
N LYS A 64 7.81 -5.45 7.42
CA LYS A 64 6.43 -5.92 7.50
C LYS A 64 5.49 -4.81 7.99
N SER A 65 5.86 -4.09 9.05
CA SER A 65 5.08 -2.96 9.57
C SER A 65 4.88 -1.87 8.52
N TYR A 66 5.92 -1.55 7.73
CA TYR A 66 5.78 -0.62 6.61
C TYR A 66 4.85 -1.16 5.53
N TYR A 67 4.97 -2.44 5.17
CA TYR A 67 4.05 -3.05 4.21
C TYR A 67 2.60 -2.97 4.70
N ASP A 68 2.32 -3.38 5.93
CA ASP A 68 0.99 -3.37 6.53
C ASP A 68 0.41 -1.95 6.54
N TYR A 69 1.21 -0.95 6.93
CA TYR A 69 0.81 0.44 6.89
C TYR A 69 0.40 0.90 5.48
N LEU A 70 1.23 0.63 4.47
CA LEU A 70 0.95 1.03 3.09
C LEU A 70 -0.27 0.29 2.52
N HIS A 71 -0.38 -1.01 2.81
CA HIS A 71 -1.49 -1.85 2.36
C HIS A 71 -2.81 -1.39 2.97
N HIS A 72 -2.87 -1.20 4.28
CA HIS A 72 -4.08 -0.75 4.97
C HIS A 72 -4.43 0.70 4.64
N SER A 73 -3.45 1.58 4.42
CA SER A 73 -3.72 2.95 3.95
C SER A 73 -4.41 2.95 2.58
N ARG A 74 -3.96 2.10 1.65
CA ARG A 74 -4.62 1.96 0.34
C ARG A 74 -6.04 1.40 0.48
N ARG A 75 -6.22 0.31 1.24
CA ARG A 75 -7.55 -0.29 1.48
C ARG A 75 -8.50 0.64 2.20
N TYR A 76 -8.01 1.43 3.15
CA TYR A 76 -8.80 2.45 3.82
C TYR A 76 -9.32 3.48 2.84
N LYS A 77 -8.50 3.94 1.88
CA LYS A 77 -8.96 4.85 0.83
C LYS A 77 -10.03 4.23 -0.07
N GLU A 78 -9.90 2.94 -0.41
CA GLU A 78 -10.90 2.20 -1.21
C GLU A 78 -12.24 2.11 -0.47
N ILE A 79 -12.22 1.64 0.78
CA ILE A 79 -13.42 1.54 1.63
C ILE A 79 -14.04 2.92 1.84
N ASN A 80 -13.22 3.93 2.10
CA ASN A 80 -13.69 5.30 2.27
C ASN A 80 -14.26 5.86 0.95
N ALA A 81 -13.74 5.49 -0.22
CA ALA A 81 -14.34 5.92 -1.49
C ALA A 81 -15.72 5.26 -1.73
N GLU A 82 -15.88 4.01 -1.30
CA GLU A 82 -17.12 3.25 -1.49
C GLU A 82 -18.20 3.60 -0.47
N PHE A 83 -17.82 3.70 0.81
CA PHE A 83 -18.77 3.81 1.93
C PHE A 83 -18.81 5.17 2.60
N LYS A 84 -17.88 6.09 2.32
CA LYS A 84 -18.02 7.45 2.84
C LYS A 84 -19.29 8.03 2.26
N GLY A 85 -20.23 8.38 3.14
CA GLY A 85 -21.43 9.10 2.75
C GLY A 85 -21.01 10.30 1.91
N LYS A 86 -21.57 10.44 0.70
CA LYS A 86 -21.28 11.53 -0.24
C LYS A 86 -21.76 12.91 0.27
N GLY A 87 -21.94 13.08 1.58
CA GLY A 87 -22.67 14.18 2.20
C GLY A 87 -24.18 13.98 2.09
N GLU A 88 -24.92 15.07 2.26
CA GLU A 88 -26.33 15.13 1.93
C GLU A 88 -26.50 14.93 0.42
N ARG A 89 -27.24 13.89 0.03
CA ARG A 89 -27.58 13.64 -1.37
C ARG A 89 -28.47 14.77 -1.87
N SER A 90 -28.33 15.17 -3.13
CA SER A 90 -29.20 16.20 -3.69
C SER A 90 -30.65 15.71 -3.74
N VAL A 91 -31.60 16.66 -3.77
CA VAL A 91 -33.03 16.35 -3.92
C VAL A 91 -33.29 15.54 -5.20
N GLU A 92 -32.55 15.82 -6.26
CA GLU A 92 -32.64 15.12 -7.55
C GLU A 92 -32.15 13.67 -7.48
N GLU A 93 -31.01 13.42 -6.82
CA GLU A 93 -30.49 12.07 -6.61
C GLU A 93 -31.43 11.24 -5.73
N THR A 94 -32.03 11.88 -4.72
CA THR A 94 -32.99 11.24 -3.83
C THR A 94 -34.29 10.92 -4.56
N ALA A 95 -34.84 11.87 -5.34
CA ALA A 95 -36.03 11.66 -6.16
C ALA A 95 -35.83 10.49 -7.13
N ARG A 96 -34.69 10.43 -7.82
CA ARG A 96 -34.37 9.33 -8.76
C ARG A 96 -34.27 7.96 -8.06
N MET A 97 -33.75 7.91 -6.83
CA MET A 97 -33.64 6.68 -6.05
C MET A 97 -35.00 6.07 -5.67
N VAL A 98 -36.01 6.91 -5.45
CA VAL A 98 -37.37 6.49 -5.13
C VAL A 98 -38.31 6.45 -6.35
N GLY A 99 -37.77 6.66 -7.56
CA GLY A 99 -38.53 6.59 -8.81
C GLY A 99 -39.31 7.86 -9.18
N PHE A 100 -39.03 8.99 -8.55
CA PHE A 100 -39.60 10.29 -8.90
C PHE A 100 -38.71 11.04 -9.91
N LYS A 101 -39.35 11.75 -10.84
CA LYS A 101 -38.71 12.71 -11.75
C LYS A 101 -38.86 14.13 -11.18
N MET A 102 -37.93 15.01 -11.53
CA MET A 102 -38.04 16.41 -11.14
C MET A 102 -39.16 17.10 -11.94
N PRO A 103 -39.87 18.09 -11.36
CA PRO A 103 -41.01 18.75 -12.02
C PRO A 103 -40.68 19.43 -13.36
N HIS A 104 -39.40 19.63 -13.66
CA HIS A 104 -38.91 20.31 -14.87
C HIS A 104 -38.37 19.35 -15.95
N GLU A 105 -38.37 18.03 -15.72
CA GLU A 105 -37.98 17.06 -16.75
C GLU A 105 -39.14 16.80 -17.73
N PRO A 106 -38.90 16.78 -19.06
CA PRO A 106 -39.94 16.43 -20.03
C PRO A 106 -40.42 14.98 -19.81
N LYS A 107 -41.72 14.76 -19.98
CA LYS A 107 -42.41 13.49 -19.66
C LYS A 107 -41.76 12.28 -20.33
#